data_AF-A0A527FTP4-F1
#
_entry.id   AF-A0A527FTP4-F1
#
_cell.length_a   1.000
_cell.length_b   1.000
_cell.length_c   1.000
_cell.angle_alpha   90.00
_cell.angle_beta   90.00
_cell.angle_gamma   90.00
#
_symmetry.space_group_name_H-M   'P 1'
#
loop_
_entity.id
_entity.type
_entity.pdbx_description
1 polymer ?
#
loop_
_entity_poly.entity_id
_entity_poly.type
_entity_poly.pdbx_seq_one_letter_code
_entity_poly.pdbx_strand_id
1 'polypeptide(L)'
;DGPLLYVSFGSLGAGDVELLKRIIATLGKTRYRALVNVGGYKDQYTDVPGNVIVESWFPQPSVIPQVDAVIHHGGNNSFTE
;
A
#
# COMPACT_ATOMS: atom_id res chain seq x y z
N ASP A 1 16.20 -7.85 -6.21
CA ASP A 1 14.90 -7.24 -5.86
C ASP A 1 15.10 -5.93 -5.14
N GLY A 2 14.42 -4.86 -5.57
CA GLY A 2 14.51 -3.54 -4.92
C GLY A 2 13.80 -3.50 -3.56
N PRO A 3 13.95 -2.39 -2.80
CA PRO A 3 13.35 -2.25 -1.47
C PRO A 3 11.82 -2.42 -1.50
N LEU A 4 11.27 -3.00 -0.45
CA LEU A 4 9.85 -3.29 -0.28
C LEU A 4 9.17 -2.20 0.53
N LEU A 5 8.09 -1.66 -0.01
CA LEU A 5 7.26 -0.63 0.62
C LEU A 5 5.92 -1.23 1.05
N TYR A 6 5.41 -0.83 2.21
CA TYR A 6 4.02 -1.05 2.60
C TYR A 6 3.26 0.27 2.55
N VAL A 7 2.18 0.33 1.78
CA VAL A 7 1.32 1.52 1.64
C VAL A 7 -0.04 1.21 2.24
N SER A 8 -0.41 1.92 3.31
CA SER A 8 -1.68 1.74 4.00
C SER A 8 -2.20 3.05 4.60
N PHE A 9 -3.37 3.47 4.13
CA PHE A 9 -4.03 4.70 4.56
C PHE A 9 -5.18 4.43 5.55
N GLY A 10 -5.24 3.21 6.11
CA GLY A 10 -6.31 2.78 7.00
C GLY A 10 -7.68 2.68 6.29
N SER A 11 -8.70 2.25 7.02
CA SER A 11 -10.02 1.94 6.45
C SER A 11 -10.70 3.14 5.80
N LEU A 12 -10.54 4.34 6.38
CA LEU A 12 -11.11 5.57 5.83
C LEU A 12 -10.30 6.10 4.64
N GLY A 13 -8.98 6.13 4.76
CA GLY A 13 -8.11 6.64 3.70
C GLY A 13 -8.07 5.73 2.47
N ALA A 14 -8.37 4.43 2.62
CA ALA A 14 -8.57 3.52 1.50
C ALA A 14 -9.73 3.94 0.57
N GLY A 15 -10.66 4.78 1.06
CA GLY A 15 -11.75 5.34 0.26
C GLY A 15 -11.31 6.36 -0.79
N ASP A 16 -10.11 6.93 -0.66
CA ASP A 16 -9.53 7.82 -1.67
C ASP A 16 -8.83 7.01 -2.78
N VAL A 17 -9.64 6.38 -3.62
CA VAL A 17 -9.19 5.51 -4.70
C VAL A 17 -8.31 6.26 -5.72
N GLU A 18 -8.62 7.53 -6.00
CA GLU A 18 -7.85 8.32 -6.96
C GLU A 18 -6.43 8.62 -6.44
N LEU A 19 -6.29 8.95 -5.16
CA LEU A 19 -4.99 9.08 -4.53
C LEU A 19 -4.19 7.78 -4.62
N LEU A 20 -4.78 6.65 -4.22
CA LEU A 20 -4.08 5.36 -4.23
C LEU A 20 -3.69 4.92 -5.64
N LYS A 21 -4.52 5.16 -6.66
CA LYS A 21 -4.17 4.94 -8.07
C LYS A 21 -2.96 5.76 -8.51
N ARG A 22 -2.88 7.04 -8.13
CA ARG A 22 -1.73 7.90 -8.44
C ARG A 22 -0.45 7.42 -7.75
N ILE A 23 -0.55 6.98 -6.50
CA ILE A 23 0.57 6.39 -5.76
C ILE A 23 1.04 5.11 -6.47
N ILE A 24 0.14 4.18 -6.77
CA ILE A 24 0.46 2.92 -7.49
C ILE A 24 1.12 3.20 -8.84
N ALA A 25 0.56 4.12 -9.63
CA ALA A 25 1.11 4.50 -10.94
C ALA A 25 2.51 5.11 -10.83
N THR A 26 2.79 5.84 -9.74
CA THR A 26 4.11 6.40 -9.47
C THR A 26 5.09 5.29 -9.10
N LEU A 27 4.70 4.40 -8.17
CA LEU A 27 5.52 3.27 -7.73
C LEU A 27 5.83 2.29 -8.86
N GLY A 28 4.90 2.09 -9.79
CA GLY A 28 5.08 1.25 -10.98
C GLY A 28 6.20 1.69 -11.93
N LYS A 29 6.66 2.95 -11.81
CA LYS A 29 7.77 3.51 -12.60
C LYS A 29 9.11 3.49 -11.86
N THR A 30 9.15 2.86 -10.69
CA THR A 30 10.33 2.84 -9.82
C THR A 30 10.89 1.43 -9.68
N ARG A 31 12.07 1.32 -9.05
CA ARG A 31 12.66 0.04 -8.67
C ARG A 31 12.03 -0.59 -7.41
N TYR A 32 11.17 0.14 -6.70
CA TYR A 32 10.60 -0.30 -5.44
C TYR A 32 9.52 -1.34 -5.68
N ARG A 33 9.42 -2.31 -4.78
CA ARG A 33 8.29 -3.25 -4.72
C ARG A 33 7.29 -2.71 -3.72
N ALA A 34 5.99 -2.92 -3.91
CA ALA A 34 4.99 -2.38 -3.01
C ALA A 34 3.88 -3.38 -2.69
N LEU A 35 3.49 -3.40 -1.41
CA LEU A 35 2.23 -3.96 -0.92
C LEU A 35 1.30 -2.79 -0.63
N VAL A 36 0.14 -2.73 -1.28
CA VAL A 36 -0.80 -1.61 -1.15
C VAL A 36 -2.13 -2.12 -0.63
N ASN A 37 -2.50 -1.67 0.58
CA ASN A 37 -3.81 -1.94 1.15
C ASN A 37 -4.84 -0.98 0.55
N VAL A 38 -5.87 -1.53 -0.09
CA VAL A 38 -6.95 -0.76 -0.75
C VAL A 38 -8.33 -1.02 -0.15
N GLY A 39 -8.40 -1.70 1.00
CA GLY A 39 -9.65 -2.00 1.68
C GLY A 39 -10.71 -2.64 0.78
N GLY A 40 -11.97 -2.25 0.96
CA GLY A 40 -13.11 -2.76 0.18
C GLY A 40 -13.14 -2.34 -1.29
N TYR A 41 -12.12 -1.63 -1.79
CA TYR A 41 -12.11 -1.04 -3.14
C TYR A 41 -11.24 -1.82 -4.13
N LYS A 42 -10.77 -3.04 -3.78
CA LYS A 42 -9.86 -3.86 -4.59
C LYS A 42 -10.28 -4.00 -6.06
N ASP A 43 -11.57 -4.18 -6.32
CA ASP A 43 -12.09 -4.37 -7.69
C ASP A 43 -11.93 -3.13 -8.59
N GLN A 44 -11.60 -1.96 -8.02
CA GLN A 44 -11.34 -0.74 -8.79
C GLN A 44 -9.90 -0.65 -9.33
N TYR A 45 -9.03 -1.61 -8.99
CA TYR A 45 -7.61 -1.64 -9.36
C TYR A 45 -7.34 -2.77 -10.35
N THR A 46 -7.66 -2.54 -11.62
CA THR A 46 -7.54 -3.54 -12.71
C THR A 46 -6.18 -3.54 -13.40
N ASP A 47 -5.52 -2.38 -13.46
CA ASP A 47 -4.17 -2.20 -14.04
C ASP A 47 -3.15 -2.01 -12.91
N VAL A 48 -2.65 -3.13 -12.38
CA VAL A 48 -1.64 -3.13 -11.32
C VAL A 48 -0.26 -3.42 -11.93
N PRO A 49 0.75 -2.53 -11.72
CA PRO A 49 2.11 -2.78 -12.17
C PRO A 49 2.70 -4.06 -11.58
N GLY A 50 3.54 -4.78 -12.32
CA GLY A 50 4.08 -6.08 -11.87
C GLY A 50 4.96 -6.05 -10.62
N ASN A 51 5.42 -4.87 -10.18
CA ASN A 51 6.14 -4.65 -8.93
C ASN A 51 5.23 -4.26 -7.74
N VAL A 52 3.91 -4.21 -7.94
CA VAL A 52 2.91 -3.83 -6.94
C VAL A 52 1.94 -4.98 -6.71
N ILE A 53 1.66 -5.29 -5.44
CA ILE A 53 0.60 -6.20 -5.03
C ILE A 53 -0.46 -5.36 -4.32
N VAL A 54 -1.70 -5.54 -4.72
CA VAL A 54 -2.84 -4.78 -4.20
C VAL A 54 -3.81 -5.76 -3.54
N GLU A 55 -4.09 -5.55 -2.26
CA GLU A 55 -5.02 -6.40 -1.52
C GLU A 55 -5.95 -5.58 -0.62
N SER A 56 -7.10 -6.17 -0.32
CA SER A 56 -8.09 -5.55 0.58
C SER A 56 -7.64 -5.57 2.05
N TRP A 57 -6.74 -6.49 2.40
CA TRP A 57 -6.23 -6.62 3.75
C TRP A 57 -4.85 -7.30 3.78
N PHE A 58 -4.03 -6.88 4.75
CA PHE A 58 -2.76 -7.51 5.10
C PHE A 58 -2.66 -7.63 6.63
N PRO A 59 -1.95 -8.66 7.15
CA PRO A 59 -1.63 -8.76 8.57
C PRO A 59 -0.55 -7.73 8.94
N GLN A 60 -0.95 -6.46 9.11
CA GLN A 60 -0.03 -5.32 9.23
C GLN A 60 1.10 -5.49 10.27
N PRO A 61 0.86 -5.99 11.50
CA PRO A 61 1.93 -6.21 12.48
C PRO A 61 3.00 -7.21 12.02
N SER A 62 2.63 -8.17 11.15
CA SER A 62 3.58 -9.12 10.58
C SER A 62 4.27 -8.59 9.33
N VAL A 63 3.68 -7.61 8.64
CA VAL A 63 4.22 -7.00 7.42
C VAL A 63 5.23 -5.92 7.72
N ILE A 64 4.97 -5.04 8.70
CA ILE A 64 5.84 -3.90 9.04
C ILE A 64 7.30 -4.33 9.29
N PRO A 65 7.61 -5.41 10.04
CA PRO A 65 8.99 -5.85 10.25
C PRO A 65 9.70 -6.38 8.99
N GLN A 66 8.98 -6.62 7.90
CA GLN A 66 9.50 -7.21 6.65
C GLN A 66 9.71 -6.17 5.54
N VAL A 67 9.27 -4.93 5.73
CA VAL A 67 9.37 -3.87 4.72
C VAL A 67 10.46 -2.86 5.07
N ASP A 68 11.03 -2.22 4.06
CA ASP A 68 12.06 -1.21 4.23
C ASP A 68 11.49 0.15 4.61
N ALA A 69 10.23 0.42 4.26
CA ALA A 69 9.51 1.63 4.65
C ALA A 69 7.98 1.46 4.60
N VAL A 70 7.30 2.29 5.39
CA VAL A 70 5.84 2.38 5.44
C VAL A 70 5.39 3.77 4.98
N ILE A 71 4.45 3.82 4.04
CA ILE A 71 3.74 5.04 3.65
C ILE A 71 2.34 4.96 4.24
N HIS A 72 2.04 5.81 5.22
CA HIS A 72 0.77 5.80 5.93
C HIS A 72 0.24 7.21 6.19
N HIS A 73 -1.04 7.28 6.51
CA HIS A 73 -1.79 8.51 6.76
C HIS A 73 -1.55 9.16 8.14
N GLY A 74 -0.61 8.64 8.95
CA GLY A 74 -0.33 9.17 10.28
C GLY A 74 -1.25 8.66 11.40
N GLY A 75 -2.11 7.67 11.16
CA GLY A 75 -2.94 7.07 12.21
C GLY A 75 -2.12 6.39 13.32
N ASN A 76 -2.51 6.60 14.58
CA ASN A 76 -1.71 6.21 15.75
C ASN A 76 -1.39 4.71 15.81
N ASN A 77 -2.36 3.84 15.48
CA ASN A 77 -2.16 2.39 15.53
C ASN A 77 -1.00 1.95 14.62
N SER A 78 -0.96 2.44 13.38
CA SER A 78 0.12 2.14 12.43
C SER A 78 1.45 2.80 12.82
N PHE A 79 1.42 3.91 13.55
CA PHE A 79 2.64 4.61 13.97
C PHE A 79 3.37 3.88 15.11
N THR A 80 2.62 3.21 15.99
CA THR A 80 3.15 2.51 17.17
C THR A 80 3.41 1.03 16.94
N GLU A 81 3.10 0.51 15.75
CA GLU A 81 3.33 -0.89 15.35
C GLU A 81 4.78 -1.19 14.98
#